data_AF-A0A517M205-F1
#
_entry.id   AF-A0A517M205-F1
#
_cell.length_a   1.000
_cell.length_b   1.000
_cell.length_c   1.000
_cell.angle_alpha   90.00
_cell.angle_beta   90.00
_cell.angle_gamma   90.00
#
_symmetry.space_group_name_H-M   'P 1'
#
loop_
_entity.id
_entity.type
_entity.pdbx_description
1 polymer ?
#
loop_
_entity_poly.entity_id
_entity_poly.type
_entity_poly.pdbx_seq_one_letter_code
_entity_poly.pdbx_strand_id
1 'polypeptide(L)'
;MFSELRRGDIAIDLGANVGKITQLMANTGAKVHAFEPDPNAFRVLEKKFRWNWNVRLHNVAVSNKVERMKLFFREEHLTDPVKYSVGSTLNPNKTNNNNAFYAEVDVIRFSDFLRRFSRIRVLKIDIEGAEVHVLEDLLNRDLLRRVDITLVETHEECIPDTSQGMAVIRQRVKDAGLSNIYFNWI
;
A
#
# COMPACT_ATOMS: atom_id res chain seq x y z
N MET A 1 -14.43 7.23 9.48
CA MET A 1 -13.85 7.24 8.13
C MET A 1 -14.13 5.93 7.39
N PHE A 2 -13.56 4.78 7.77
CA PHE A 2 -13.92 3.50 7.12
C PHE A 2 -15.36 3.07 7.32
N SER A 3 -15.94 3.41 8.47
CA SER A 3 -17.34 3.16 8.80
C SER A 3 -18.35 3.84 7.87
N GLU A 4 -17.93 4.79 7.04
CA GLU A 4 -18.78 5.48 6.07
C GLU A 4 -18.77 4.82 4.69
N LEU A 5 -17.91 3.81 4.49
CA LEU A 5 -17.98 2.98 3.30
C LEU A 5 -19.31 2.23 3.25
N ARG A 6 -19.77 1.91 2.04
CA ARG A 6 -21.00 1.14 1.82
C ARG A 6 -20.88 0.24 0.60
N ARG A 7 -21.86 -0.66 0.45
CA ARG A 7 -22.02 -1.47 -0.77
C ARG A 7 -22.03 -0.58 -2.01
N GLY A 8 -21.23 -0.97 -3.01
CA GLY A 8 -21.03 -0.21 -4.25
C GLY A 8 -19.79 0.68 -4.24
N ASP A 9 -19.25 1.03 -3.06
CA ASP A 9 -17.96 1.71 -2.98
C ASP A 9 -16.80 0.76 -3.29
N ILE A 10 -15.72 1.35 -3.79
CA ILE A 10 -14.44 0.68 -4.02
C ILE A 10 -13.44 1.22 -3.01
N ALA A 11 -12.81 0.31 -2.28
CA ALA A 11 -11.73 0.62 -1.35
C ALA A 11 -10.47 -0.16 -1.73
N ILE A 12 -9.30 0.47 -1.59
CA ILE A 12 -8.01 -0.13 -1.92
C ILE A 12 -7.11 -0.05 -0.69
N ASP A 13 -6.51 -1.18 -0.31
CA ASP A 13 -5.55 -1.33 0.79
C ASP A 13 -4.19 -1.71 0.21
N LEU A 14 -3.25 -0.77 0.15
CA LEU A 14 -1.85 -1.06 -0.20
C LEU A 14 -1.07 -1.30 1.09
N GLY A 15 -0.41 -2.45 1.17
CA GLY A 15 0.19 -3.00 2.39
C GLY A 15 -0.88 -3.49 3.37
N ALA A 16 -1.68 -4.45 2.92
CA ALA A 16 -2.78 -4.97 3.70
C ALA A 16 -2.31 -5.79 4.92
N ASN A 17 -1.09 -6.33 4.89
CA ASN A 17 -0.53 -7.23 5.90
C ASN A 17 -1.51 -8.38 6.21
N VAL A 18 -1.77 -8.67 7.48
CA VAL A 18 -2.78 -9.65 7.94
C VAL A 18 -4.22 -9.12 7.88
N GLY A 19 -4.43 -7.97 7.23
CA GLY A 19 -5.72 -7.44 6.83
C GLY A 19 -6.55 -6.86 7.96
N LYS A 20 -5.92 -6.13 8.89
CA LYS A 20 -6.64 -5.39 9.93
C LYS A 20 -7.53 -4.31 9.31
N ILE A 21 -6.96 -3.45 8.46
CA ILE A 21 -7.69 -2.38 7.78
C ILE A 21 -8.62 -2.92 6.70
N THR A 22 -8.14 -3.88 5.89
CA THR A 22 -8.97 -4.62 4.93
C THR A 22 -10.27 -5.14 5.57
N GLN A 23 -10.23 -5.68 6.81
CA GLN A 23 -11.43 -6.17 7.49
C GLN A 23 -12.43 -5.05 7.80
N LEU A 24 -11.95 -3.91 8.29
CA LEU A 24 -12.80 -2.77 8.61
C LEU A 24 -13.55 -2.29 7.36
N MET A 25 -12.85 -2.19 6.23
CA MET A 25 -13.45 -1.82 4.96
C MET A 25 -14.41 -2.91 4.44
N ALA A 26 -14.03 -4.18 4.53
CA ALA A 26 -14.85 -5.30 4.06
C ALA A 26 -16.17 -5.43 4.83
N ASN A 27 -16.18 -5.15 6.14
CA ASN A 27 -17.37 -5.23 6.99
C ASN A 27 -18.48 -4.24 6.59
N THR A 28 -18.15 -3.20 5.83
CA THR A 28 -19.13 -2.24 5.31
C THR A 28 -19.87 -2.71 4.05
N GLY A 29 -19.43 -3.83 3.47
CA GLY A 29 -19.93 -4.34 2.19
C GLY A 29 -19.33 -3.66 0.95
N ALA A 30 -18.39 -2.72 1.12
CA ALA A 30 -17.60 -2.17 0.01
C ALA A 30 -16.77 -3.27 -0.68
N LYS A 31 -16.45 -3.04 -1.96
CA LYS A 31 -15.54 -3.91 -2.71
C LYS A 31 -14.10 -3.51 -2.39
N VAL A 32 -13.37 -4.40 -1.73
CA VAL A 32 -12.00 -4.14 -1.27
C VAL A 32 -10.99 -4.84 -2.18
N HIS A 33 -9.97 -4.11 -2.62
CA HIS A 33 -8.77 -4.67 -3.24
C HIS A 33 -7.59 -4.52 -2.29
N ALA A 34 -7.05 -5.63 -1.81
CA ALA A 34 -5.98 -5.65 -0.81
C ALA A 34 -4.70 -6.22 -1.40
N PHE A 35 -3.60 -5.47 -1.28
CA PHE A 35 -2.29 -5.81 -1.83
C PHE A 35 -1.32 -6.08 -0.68
N GLU A 36 -0.71 -7.25 -0.69
CA GLU A 36 0.29 -7.63 0.31
C GLU A 36 1.39 -8.47 -0.36
N PRO A 37 2.64 -7.97 -0.45
CA PRO A 37 3.71 -8.68 -1.13
C PRO A 37 4.36 -9.79 -0.30
N ASP A 38 4.39 -9.71 1.04
CA ASP A 38 5.00 -10.73 1.89
C ASP A 38 4.18 -12.04 1.81
N PRO A 39 4.74 -13.13 1.28
CA PRO A 39 4.00 -14.39 1.12
C PRO A 39 3.49 -14.99 2.44
N ASN A 40 4.14 -14.68 3.57
CA ASN A 40 3.74 -15.18 4.88
C ASN A 40 2.53 -14.41 5.41
N ALA A 41 2.57 -13.09 5.35
CA ALA A 41 1.41 -12.25 5.69
C ALA A 41 0.24 -12.52 4.73
N PHE A 42 0.52 -12.64 3.43
CA PHE A 42 -0.49 -12.93 2.42
C PHE A 42 -1.21 -14.25 2.68
N ARG A 43 -0.51 -15.31 3.10
CA ARG A 43 -1.15 -16.60 3.46
C ARG A 43 -2.13 -16.46 4.62
N VAL A 44 -1.85 -15.59 5.60
CA VAL A 44 -2.78 -15.28 6.70
C VAL A 44 -3.97 -14.48 6.17
N LEU A 45 -3.70 -13.49 5.31
CA LEU A 45 -4.71 -12.67 4.64
C LEU A 45 -5.69 -13.53 3.83
N GLU A 46 -5.20 -14.47 3.02
CA GLU A 46 -6.01 -15.42 2.26
C GLU A 46 -6.91 -16.26 3.16
N LYS A 47 -6.35 -16.87 4.22
CA LYS A 47 -7.13 -17.68 5.16
C LYS A 47 -8.25 -16.88 5.81
N LYS A 48 -7.98 -15.62 6.14
CA LYS A 48 -8.91 -14.70 6.80
C LYS A 48 -10.07 -14.30 5.87
N PHE A 49 -9.78 -13.97 4.61
CA PHE A 49 -10.78 -13.47 3.68
C PHE A 49 -11.31 -14.51 2.68
N ARG A 50 -11.01 -15.80 2.85
CA ARG A 50 -11.39 -16.86 1.89
C ARG A 50 -12.89 -16.91 1.58
N TRP A 51 -13.73 -16.47 2.53
CA TRP A 51 -15.20 -16.47 2.40
C TRP A 51 -15.79 -15.07 2.16
N ASN A 52 -14.95 -14.04 2.04
CA ASN A 52 -15.38 -12.67 1.82
C ASN A 52 -15.46 -12.37 0.32
N TRP A 53 -16.65 -12.56 -0.26
CA TRP A 53 -16.92 -12.32 -1.68
C TRP A 53 -16.64 -10.88 -2.16
N ASN A 54 -16.63 -9.92 -1.23
CA ASN A 54 -16.37 -8.51 -1.51
C ASN A 54 -14.88 -8.13 -1.40
N VAL A 55 -13.98 -9.07 -1.09
CA VAL A 55 -12.54 -8.83 -0.96
C VAL A 55 -11.78 -9.54 -2.08
N ARG A 56 -10.87 -8.82 -2.74
CA ARG A 56 -9.95 -9.34 -3.75
C ARG A 56 -8.52 -9.13 -3.30
N LEU A 57 -7.79 -10.22 -3.12
CA LEU A 57 -6.42 -10.21 -2.64
C LEU A 57 -5.42 -10.26 -3.82
N HIS A 58 -4.31 -9.56 -3.71
CA HIS A 58 -3.24 -9.52 -4.70
C HIS A 58 -1.89 -9.73 -4.00
N ASN A 59 -1.22 -10.86 -4.25
CA ASN A 59 0.12 -11.14 -3.69
C ASN A 59 1.20 -10.53 -4.56
N VAL A 60 1.22 -9.21 -4.63
CA VAL A 60 2.18 -8.44 -5.44
C VAL A 60 2.56 -7.19 -4.67
N ALA A 61 3.77 -6.70 -4.89
CA ALA A 61 4.14 -5.37 -4.44
C ALA A 61 3.62 -4.33 -5.43
N VAL A 62 3.50 -3.09 -4.97
CA VAL A 62 3.01 -1.97 -5.77
C VAL A 62 4.09 -0.89 -5.85
N SER A 63 4.30 -0.38 -7.06
CA SER A 63 5.27 0.68 -7.34
C SER A 63 4.84 1.49 -8.57
N ASN A 64 5.76 2.25 -9.16
CA ASN A 64 5.59 2.99 -10.42
C ASN A 64 6.10 2.21 -11.65
N LYS A 65 6.36 0.90 -11.52
CA LYS A 65 6.92 0.04 -12.58
C LYS A 65 6.45 -1.41 -12.44
N VAL A 66 6.62 -2.16 -13.53
CA VAL A 66 6.32 -3.60 -13.60
C VAL A 66 7.64 -4.33 -13.72
N GLU A 67 7.96 -5.17 -12.74
CA GLU A 67 9.19 -5.94 -12.68
C GLU A 67 9.13 -7.00 -11.57
N ARG A 68 10.16 -7.83 -11.47
CA ARG A 68 10.37 -8.73 -10.34
C ARG A 68 11.44 -8.13 -9.44
N MET A 69 11.14 -7.95 -8.16
CA MET A 69 12.05 -7.33 -7.19
C MET A 69 12.25 -8.22 -5.98
N LYS A 70 13.29 -7.90 -5.20
CA LYS A 70 13.48 -8.41 -3.86
C LYS A 70 12.64 -7.59 -2.88
N LEU A 71 11.82 -8.28 -2.11
CA LEU A 71 11.19 -7.77 -0.90
C LEU A 71 12.11 -8.14 0.27
N PHE A 72 12.71 -7.15 0.90
CA PHE A 72 13.66 -7.33 2.00
C PHE A 72 12.94 -7.43 3.34
N PHE A 73 13.47 -8.28 4.20
CA PHE A 73 12.95 -8.55 5.54
C PHE A 73 13.97 -8.14 6.60
N ARG A 74 13.50 -7.85 7.81
CA ARG A 74 14.37 -7.78 9.00
C ARG A 74 14.74 -9.21 9.45
N GLU A 75 15.81 -9.37 10.21
CA GLU A 75 16.25 -10.69 10.68
C GLU A 75 15.19 -11.40 11.55
N GLU A 76 14.46 -10.63 12.37
CA GLU A 76 13.41 -11.14 13.24
C GLU A 76 12.26 -11.82 12.47
N HIS A 77 12.09 -11.46 11.19
CA HIS A 77 11.15 -12.14 10.28
C HIS A 77 11.42 -13.64 10.17
N LEU A 78 12.66 -14.09 10.30
CA LEU A 78 12.99 -15.51 10.28
C LEU A 78 12.43 -16.27 11.49
N THR A 79 12.21 -15.56 12.61
CA THR A 79 11.71 -16.16 13.86
C THR A 79 10.18 -16.14 13.92
N ASP A 80 9.55 -15.06 13.45
CA ASP A 80 8.10 -14.92 13.35
C ASP A 80 7.72 -14.09 12.12
N PRO A 81 7.62 -14.74 10.94
CA PRO A 81 7.38 -14.04 9.67
C PRO A 81 6.10 -13.20 9.67
N VAL A 82 5.07 -13.63 10.41
CA VAL A 82 3.78 -12.95 10.42
C VAL A 82 3.81 -11.72 11.31
N LYS A 83 4.46 -11.80 12.47
CA LYS A 83 4.58 -10.66 13.39
C LYS A 83 5.45 -9.56 12.80
N TYR A 84 6.53 -9.92 12.12
CA TYR A 84 7.51 -8.97 11.61
C TYR A 84 7.32 -8.61 10.13
N SER A 85 6.25 -9.09 9.48
CA SER A 85 5.89 -8.72 8.11
C SER A 85 5.65 -7.22 7.92
N VAL A 86 5.25 -6.51 8.99
CA VAL A 86 5.00 -5.06 9.00
C VAL A 86 6.18 -4.27 8.44
N GLY A 87 7.42 -4.72 8.61
CA GLY A 87 8.60 -3.97 8.15
C GLY A 87 9.12 -4.37 6.77
N SER A 88 8.40 -5.21 6.02
CA SER A 88 8.86 -5.71 4.71
C SER A 88 8.89 -4.59 3.68
N THR A 89 9.98 -4.46 2.91
CA THR A 89 10.13 -3.31 2.00
C THR A 89 10.83 -3.66 0.69
N LEU A 90 10.56 -2.88 -0.36
CA LEU A 90 11.32 -2.92 -1.61
C LEU A 90 12.64 -2.13 -1.52
N ASN A 91 12.86 -1.38 -0.43
CA ASN A 91 14.06 -0.55 -0.26
C ASN A 91 15.18 -1.32 0.48
N PRO A 92 16.31 -1.64 -0.19
CA PRO A 92 17.42 -2.36 0.42
C PRO A 92 18.13 -1.57 1.55
N ASN A 93 17.94 -0.26 1.64
CA ASN A 93 18.61 0.57 2.63
C ASN A 93 17.87 0.62 3.98
N LYS A 94 16.63 0.08 4.05
CA LYS A 94 15.82 0.12 5.28
C LYS A 94 16.22 -0.96 6.29
N THR A 95 16.81 -2.05 5.82
CA THR A 95 17.12 -3.23 6.64
C THR A 95 18.58 -3.24 7.05
N ASN A 96 18.85 -3.30 8.37
CA ASN A 96 20.20 -3.29 8.94
C ASN A 96 20.96 -4.63 8.83
N ASN A 97 20.53 -5.55 7.98
CA ASN A 97 21.04 -6.93 7.89
C ASN A 97 21.79 -7.23 6.58
N ASN A 98 22.37 -6.20 5.95
CA ASN A 98 23.11 -6.31 4.69
C ASN A 98 22.30 -6.99 3.56
N ASN A 99 20.98 -6.82 3.56
CA ASN A 99 20.08 -7.39 2.54
C ASN A 99 20.12 -8.92 2.42
N ALA A 100 20.49 -9.61 3.52
CA ALA A 100 20.63 -11.06 3.53
C ALA A 100 19.29 -11.81 3.41
N PHE A 101 18.19 -11.21 3.88
CA PHE A 101 16.89 -11.87 3.94
C PHE A 101 15.90 -11.17 3.01
N TYR A 102 15.41 -11.92 2.02
CA TYR A 102 14.46 -11.43 1.05
C TYR A 102 13.61 -12.55 0.46
N ALA A 103 12.48 -12.17 -0.15
CA ALA A 103 11.73 -12.99 -1.10
C ALA A 103 11.70 -12.28 -2.46
N GLU A 104 11.66 -13.04 -3.55
CA GLU A 104 11.33 -12.47 -4.85
C GLU A 104 9.82 -12.30 -4.99
N VAL A 105 9.39 -11.12 -5.39
CA VAL A 105 7.97 -10.79 -5.57
C VAL A 105 7.75 -10.09 -6.90
N ASP A 106 6.59 -10.32 -7.48
CA ASP A 106 6.14 -9.54 -8.63
C ASP A 106 5.71 -8.15 -8.16
N VAL A 107 6.08 -7.14 -8.94
CA VAL A 107 5.76 -5.74 -8.71
C VAL A 107 4.89 -5.27 -9.86
N ILE A 108 3.79 -4.58 -9.54
CA ILE A 108 2.93 -3.96 -10.53
C ILE A 108 3.03 -2.43 -10.46
N ARG A 109 2.81 -1.78 -11.60
CA ARG A 109 2.57 -0.33 -11.62
C ARG A 109 1.16 -0.06 -11.11
N PHE A 110 1.05 0.57 -9.95
CA PHE A 110 -0.25 0.79 -9.31
C PHE A 110 -1.18 1.69 -10.13
N SER A 111 -0.63 2.69 -10.83
CA SER A 111 -1.46 3.58 -11.66
C SER A 111 -2.16 2.85 -12.81
N ASP A 112 -1.57 1.79 -13.37
CA ASP A 112 -2.19 0.99 -14.42
C ASP A 112 -3.38 0.19 -13.86
N PHE A 113 -3.27 -0.29 -12.62
CA PHE A 113 -4.37 -0.92 -11.91
C PHE A 113 -5.49 0.09 -11.56
N LEU A 114 -5.13 1.27 -11.02
CA LEU A 114 -6.08 2.29 -10.58
C LEU A 114 -6.95 2.82 -11.73
N ARG A 115 -6.38 2.95 -12.94
CA ARG A 115 -7.09 3.42 -14.15
C ARG A 115 -8.36 2.63 -14.49
N ARG A 116 -8.48 1.38 -14.02
CA ARG A 116 -9.64 0.50 -14.22
C ARG A 116 -10.90 1.00 -13.53
N PHE A 117 -10.76 1.94 -12.59
CA PHE A 117 -11.87 2.49 -11.83
C PHE A 117 -12.12 3.95 -12.23
N SER A 118 -13.40 4.28 -12.36
CA SER A 118 -13.85 5.66 -12.57
C SER A 118 -13.83 6.46 -11.27
N ARG A 119 -14.11 5.80 -10.14
CA ARG A 119 -14.07 6.39 -8.79
C ARG A 119 -13.65 5.35 -7.76
N ILE A 120 -12.84 5.77 -6.80
CA ILE A 120 -12.42 5.01 -5.62
C ILE A 120 -12.82 5.82 -4.39
N ARG A 121 -13.49 5.19 -3.44
CA ARG A 121 -13.95 5.88 -2.23
C ARG A 121 -12.81 6.09 -1.24
N VAL A 122 -11.98 5.06 -1.03
CA VAL A 122 -10.82 5.14 -0.14
C VAL A 122 -9.62 4.42 -0.76
N LEU A 123 -8.46 5.06 -0.71
CA LEU A 123 -7.15 4.48 -1.01
C LEU A 123 -6.27 4.60 0.24
N LYS A 124 -5.91 3.47 0.87
CA LYS A 124 -4.84 3.41 1.88
C LYS A 124 -3.53 3.10 1.18
N ILE A 125 -2.47 3.82 1.55
CA ILE A 125 -1.10 3.61 1.13
C ILE A 125 -0.20 3.53 2.36
N ASP A 126 0.33 2.34 2.61
CA ASP A 126 1.26 2.06 3.69
C ASP A 126 2.09 0.89 3.19
N ILE A 127 3.21 1.21 2.52
CA ILE A 127 3.99 0.26 1.71
C ILE A 127 5.48 0.40 2.00
N GLU A 128 5.78 0.78 3.23
CA GLU A 128 7.08 0.68 3.86
C GLU A 128 8.22 1.34 3.07
N GLY A 129 7.96 2.43 2.34
CA GLY A 129 8.97 3.23 1.62
C GLY A 129 8.74 3.41 0.13
N ALA A 130 7.77 2.70 -0.47
CA ALA A 130 7.42 2.86 -1.89
C ALA A 130 6.38 3.99 -2.15
N GLU A 131 5.95 4.72 -1.11
CA GLU A 131 4.88 5.71 -1.17
C GLU A 131 5.21 6.85 -2.15
N VAL A 132 6.45 7.36 -2.10
CA VAL A 132 6.90 8.48 -2.96
C VAL A 132 6.72 8.12 -4.43
N HIS A 133 7.21 6.96 -4.85
CA HIS A 133 7.14 6.53 -6.25
C HIS A 133 5.69 6.32 -6.72
N VAL A 134 4.85 5.71 -5.88
CA VAL A 134 3.44 5.50 -6.21
C VAL A 134 2.71 6.84 -6.31
N LEU A 135 2.86 7.74 -5.33
CA LEU A 135 2.20 9.04 -5.33
C LEU A 135 2.66 9.92 -6.50
N GLU A 136 3.95 9.89 -6.82
CA GLU A 136 4.50 10.61 -7.97
C GLU A 136 3.85 10.18 -9.28
N ASP A 137 3.77 8.87 -9.52
CA ASP A 137 3.15 8.32 -10.74
C ASP A 137 1.64 8.61 -10.79
N LEU A 138 0.95 8.58 -9.65
CA LEU A 138 -0.47 8.94 -9.57
C LEU A 138 -0.72 10.43 -9.86
N LEU A 139 0.14 11.33 -9.36
CA LEU A 139 0.10 12.77 -9.66
C LEU A 139 0.40 13.05 -11.13
N ASN A 140 1.44 12.43 -11.69
CA ASN A 140 1.82 12.58 -13.09
C ASN A 140 0.70 12.16 -14.06
N ARG A 141 -0.18 11.26 -13.61
CA ARG A 141 -1.28 10.70 -14.41
C ARG A 141 -2.65 11.28 -14.05
N ASP A 142 -2.70 12.28 -13.17
CA ASP A 142 -3.91 12.94 -12.66
C ASP A 142 -4.96 11.94 -12.12
N LEU A 143 -4.51 10.86 -11.50
CA LEU A 143 -5.38 9.77 -11.03
C LEU A 143 -5.94 10.02 -9.64
N LEU A 144 -5.29 10.86 -8.83
CA LEU A 144 -5.73 11.17 -7.46
C LEU A 144 -7.08 11.90 -7.44
N ARG A 145 -7.49 12.56 -8.54
CA ARG A 145 -8.83 13.16 -8.65
C ARG A 145 -9.96 12.14 -8.71
N ARG A 146 -9.66 10.87 -9.00
CA ARG A 146 -10.64 9.77 -9.01
C ARG A 146 -10.84 9.15 -7.63
N VAL A 147 -10.04 9.56 -6.64
CA VAL A 147 -10.08 9.02 -5.28
C VAL A 147 -10.72 10.05 -4.37
N ASP A 148 -11.75 9.70 -3.61
CA ASP A 148 -12.36 10.67 -2.70
C ASP A 148 -11.49 10.95 -1.47
N ILE A 149 -10.82 9.91 -0.95
CA ILE A 149 -9.97 9.98 0.25
C ILE A 149 -8.75 9.07 0.04
N THR A 150 -7.55 9.65 0.14
CA THR A 150 -6.26 8.95 0.13
C THR A 150 -5.61 9.10 1.50
N LEU A 151 -5.27 7.98 2.12
CA LEU A 151 -4.65 7.88 3.44
C LEU A 151 -3.25 7.32 3.24
N VAL A 152 -2.24 8.04 3.66
CA VAL A 152 -0.84 7.67 3.47
C VAL A 152 -0.18 7.59 4.84
N GLU A 153 0.45 6.47 5.13
CA GLU A 153 1.41 6.34 6.22
C GLU A 153 2.81 6.61 5.66
N THR A 154 3.45 7.68 6.13
CA THR A 154 4.79 8.03 5.63
C THR A 154 5.87 7.40 6.50
N HIS A 155 6.90 6.88 5.82
CA HIS A 155 8.04 6.21 6.44
C HIS A 155 9.32 7.07 6.43
N GLU A 156 9.16 8.40 6.32
CA GLU A 156 10.22 9.41 6.20
C GLU A 156 11.22 9.34 7.37
N GLU A 157 10.74 9.06 8.58
CA GLU A 157 11.58 8.94 9.79
C GLU A 157 12.46 7.68 9.77
N CYS A 158 12.00 6.62 9.12
CA CYS A 158 12.72 5.36 9.00
C CYS A 158 13.59 5.28 7.73
N ILE A 159 13.31 6.12 6.73
CA ILE A 159 14.01 6.13 5.44
C ILE A 159 14.30 7.60 5.06
N PRO A 160 15.41 8.18 5.56
CA PRO A 160 15.74 9.58 5.33
C PRO A 160 15.78 9.99 3.85
N ASP A 161 16.15 9.07 2.96
CA ASP A 161 16.19 9.28 1.51
C ASP A 161 14.80 9.61 0.91
N THR A 162 13.72 9.25 1.59
CA THR A 162 12.35 9.53 1.12
C THR A 162 11.82 10.90 1.54
N SER A 163 12.44 11.55 2.52
CA SER A 163 11.98 12.82 3.08
C SER A 163 11.94 13.96 2.05
N GLN A 164 12.99 14.06 1.22
CA GLN A 164 13.01 15.07 0.14
C GLN A 164 11.93 14.78 -0.91
N GLY A 165 11.78 13.51 -1.30
CA GLY A 165 10.75 13.10 -2.26
C GLY A 165 9.34 13.39 -1.75
N MET A 166 9.07 13.06 -0.48
CA MET A 166 7.75 13.29 0.12
C MET A 166 7.46 14.79 0.32
N ALA A 167 8.47 15.62 0.62
CA ALA A 167 8.31 17.07 0.64
C ALA A 167 7.89 17.62 -0.73
N VAL A 168 8.48 17.12 -1.82
CA VAL A 168 8.07 17.46 -3.19
C VAL A 168 6.64 17.00 -3.47
N ILE A 169 6.27 15.78 -3.06
CA ILE A 169 4.89 15.28 -3.21
C ILE A 169 3.88 16.18 -2.48
N ARG A 170 4.16 16.55 -1.23
CA ARG A 170 3.29 17.44 -0.44
C ARG A 170 3.13 18.81 -1.13
N GLN A 171 4.19 19.36 -1.71
CA GLN A 171 4.11 20.62 -2.45
C GLN A 171 3.27 20.47 -3.72
N ARG A 172 3.51 19.42 -4.52
CA ARG A 172 2.73 19.14 -5.74
C ARG A 172 1.25 18.94 -5.46
N VAL A 173 0.90 18.29 -4.35
CA VAL A 173 -0.49 18.12 -3.90
C VAL A 173 -1.15 19.48 -3.63
N LYS A 174 -0.44 20.40 -2.95
CA LYS A 174 -0.91 21.77 -2.73
C LYS A 174 -1.09 22.53 -4.04
N ASP A 175 -0.09 22.48 -4.92
CA ASP A 175 -0.10 23.20 -6.21
C ASP A 175 -1.23 22.69 -7.13
N ALA A 176 -1.55 21.40 -7.06
CA ALA A 176 -2.65 20.79 -7.81
C ALA A 176 -4.05 21.05 -7.20
N GLY A 177 -4.12 21.71 -6.03
CA GLY A 177 -5.36 21.98 -5.31
C GLY A 177 -6.06 20.72 -4.80
N LEU A 178 -5.31 19.65 -4.52
CA LEU A 178 -5.86 18.38 -4.03
C LEU A 178 -6.03 18.44 -2.51
N SER A 179 -7.25 18.25 -2.03
CA SER A 179 -7.61 18.25 -0.60
C SER A 179 -7.97 16.88 -0.04
N ASN A 180 -7.85 15.84 -0.87
CA ASN A 180 -8.29 14.47 -0.60
C ASN A 180 -7.16 13.55 -0.14
N ILE A 181 -6.02 14.08 0.31
CA ILE A 181 -4.82 13.30 0.65
C ILE A 181 -4.36 13.65 2.06
N TYR A 182 -4.27 12.65 2.92
CA TYR A 182 -3.90 12.77 4.32
C TYR A 182 -2.63 11.95 4.58
N PHE A 183 -1.55 12.63 4.95
CA PHE A 183 -0.20 12.04 5.01
C PHE A 183 0.22 11.49 6.37
N ASN A 184 -0.56 11.73 7.43
CA ASN A 184 -0.24 11.24 8.77
C ASN A 184 -1.53 10.62 9.32
N TRP A 185 -1.80 9.38 8.92
CA TRP A 185 -2.96 8.65 9.38
C TRP A 185 -2.51 7.58 10.39
N ILE A 186 -2.59 7.91 11.68
CA ILE A 186 -2.39 6.96 12.78
C ILE A 186 -3.61 7.10 13.70
#